data_AF-A0A3D0YKA6-F1
#
_entry.id   AF-A0A3D0YKA6-F1
#
_cell.length_a   1.000
_cell.length_b   1.000
_cell.length_c   1.000
_cell.angle_alpha   90.00
_cell.angle_beta   90.00
_cell.angle_gamma   90.00
#
_symmetry.space_group_name_H-M   'P 1'
#
loop_
_entity.id
_entity.type
_entity.pdbx_description
1 polymer ?
#
loop_
_entity_poly.entity_id
_entity_poly.type
_entity_poly.pdbx_seq_one_letter_code
_entity_poly.pdbx_strand_id
1 'polypeptide(L)'
;MLRGLLITAAITQMATVGASATTLASYDFAASLAASSTDPNVTAGSFSVGAGLDSDAGFATRSLNLYAKASATGTTLSEAISGDDYVSFTVAPKSTGTINLTSLVLKAGYSNDNGYTGKILTANLMTSIDGFAEGDLVSSIATEDTALDTGDETYQTWSIDLSDAKFQNITAPIEFRVYLYDDTGHDRIYHRLDDVALYGTTQQQPQAQLSIEFDADAHPVSIRSRSGAELLDGVESYGFYLLESDGTKRRFNTVTDLGDGEYQFTISGSTEQLSVRFEATNDYLTARFTSLSGFALAGEQLKFDLDTAGSGLRVIELDHMMKVVSYDSSVSIKRRSLWETNVLGAFALYAYENNEQEDETLLDLWTMEGLPHPKVDGEWTRAAAEAWLNDWIAQSTDSSYLNMVPIDFDEHSDFLPYAQKMDAKAFYLWNLVWRGEYGLNYRQNDEINPNMYPNGLADMQAFKSEAAGKNLGLMFHYLSGNIGERDKEFVAPTAHPDLQSWGTVTLSGAIDAAATSFVVVPDSGVELPVIGSDQPLEAPPVVSSVFDFKTFRIG
;
A
#
# COMPACT_ATOMS: atom_id res chain seq x y z
N MET A 1 -3.00 49.23 -1.59
CA MET A 1 -1.65 49.00 -2.15
C MET A 1 -1.09 47.77 -1.46
N LEU A 2 -0.85 46.73 -2.24
CA LEU A 2 -0.35 45.41 -1.85
C LEU A 2 0.87 45.50 -0.93
N ARG A 3 0.83 44.76 0.18
CA ARG A 3 2.01 44.18 0.82
C ARG A 3 1.74 42.70 1.02
N GLY A 4 2.07 41.90 0.01
CA GLY A 4 2.19 40.46 0.15
C GLY A 4 3.34 40.18 1.11
N LEU A 5 3.03 39.47 2.19
CA LEU A 5 3.99 39.03 3.17
C LEU A 5 4.60 37.72 2.65
N LEU A 6 5.75 37.82 1.99
CA LEU A 6 6.61 36.68 1.69
C LEU A 6 7.26 36.23 2.99
N ILE A 7 6.93 35.04 3.49
CA ILE A 7 7.68 34.38 4.56
C ILE A 7 8.56 33.32 3.92
N THR A 8 9.84 33.63 3.88
CA THR A 8 10.93 32.69 3.62
C THR A 8 10.95 31.68 4.76
N ALA A 9 10.61 30.42 4.48
CA ALA A 9 10.82 29.34 5.43
C ALA A 9 12.32 29.30 5.77
N ALA A 10 12.62 29.26 7.07
CA ALA A 10 13.97 29.03 7.56
C ALA A 10 14.42 27.66 7.05
N ILE A 11 15.33 27.68 6.06
CA ILE A 11 16.10 26.51 5.68
C ILE A 11 16.96 26.18 6.90
N THR A 12 16.50 25.24 7.73
CA THR A 12 17.34 24.56 8.69
C THR A 12 18.43 23.90 7.86
N GLN A 13 19.62 24.49 7.89
CA GLN A 13 20.82 23.97 7.25
C GLN A 13 21.18 22.68 7.98
N MET A 14 20.52 21.57 7.63
CA MET A 14 21.01 20.25 7.95
C MET A 14 22.40 20.16 7.32
N ALA A 15 23.39 19.97 8.18
CA ALA A 15 24.75 19.74 7.77
C ALA A 15 24.75 18.63 6.73
N THR A 16 25.12 18.96 5.49
CA THR A 16 25.46 17.98 4.47
C THR A 16 26.67 17.22 4.99
N VAL A 17 26.42 16.10 5.67
CA VAL A 17 27.44 15.07 5.84
C VAL A 17 27.83 14.70 4.42
N GLY A 18 29.05 15.06 4.00
CA GLY A 18 29.54 14.69 2.68
C GLY A 18 29.45 13.18 2.55
N ALA A 19 28.44 12.71 1.81
CA ALA A 19 28.25 11.29 1.59
C ALA A 19 29.47 10.79 0.80
N SER A 20 30.18 9.84 1.38
CA SER A 20 31.19 9.07 0.65
C SER A 20 30.50 8.35 -0.50
N ALA A 21 31.13 8.32 -1.69
CA ALA A 21 30.63 7.54 -2.81
C ALA A 21 30.39 6.07 -2.39
N THR A 22 29.25 5.51 -2.77
CA THR A 22 28.84 4.11 -2.57
C THR A 22 28.71 3.40 -3.91
N THR A 23 28.54 2.08 -3.90
CA THR A 23 28.22 1.30 -5.10
C THR A 23 26.74 1.43 -5.42
N LEU A 24 26.41 2.00 -6.59
CA LEU A 24 25.03 2.17 -7.06
C LEU A 24 24.51 0.90 -7.72
N ALA A 25 25.34 0.23 -8.51
CA ALA A 25 25.03 -1.05 -9.14
C ALA A 25 26.32 -1.86 -9.35
N SER A 26 26.25 -3.17 -9.18
CA SER A 26 27.33 -4.09 -9.56
C SER A 26 26.82 -5.27 -10.39
N TYR A 27 27.69 -5.82 -11.24
CA TYR A 27 27.46 -6.98 -12.09
C TYR A 27 28.71 -7.85 -12.08
N ASP A 28 28.63 -9.00 -11.42
CA ASP A 28 29.69 -10.03 -11.36
C ASP A 28 29.49 -11.16 -12.39
N PHE A 29 28.37 -11.12 -13.11
CA PHE A 29 27.94 -12.14 -14.07
C PHE A 29 28.00 -13.59 -13.55
N ALA A 30 27.92 -13.80 -12.23
CA ALA A 30 28.06 -15.13 -11.66
C ALA A 30 26.91 -16.08 -12.04
N ALA A 31 25.74 -15.54 -12.36
CA ALA A 31 24.55 -16.32 -12.68
C ALA A 31 23.71 -15.79 -13.86
N SER A 32 23.73 -14.47 -14.12
CA SER A 32 22.88 -13.85 -15.15
C SER A 32 23.41 -12.48 -15.57
N LEU A 33 22.68 -11.82 -16.47
CA LEU A 33 22.91 -10.43 -16.90
C LEU A 33 22.30 -9.38 -15.95
N ALA A 34 21.58 -9.80 -14.90
CA ALA A 34 21.01 -8.89 -13.91
C ALA A 34 22.08 -8.34 -12.95
N ALA A 35 21.81 -7.18 -12.34
CA ALA A 35 22.68 -6.62 -11.31
C ALA A 35 22.80 -7.57 -10.11
N SER A 36 24.03 -7.82 -9.66
CA SER A 36 24.35 -8.62 -8.47
C SER A 36 24.10 -7.84 -7.17
N SER A 37 24.21 -6.51 -7.23
CA SER A 37 23.77 -5.62 -6.15
C SER A 37 23.28 -4.28 -6.69
N THR A 38 22.41 -3.62 -5.94
CA THR A 38 21.85 -2.30 -6.31
C THR A 38 21.61 -1.49 -5.05
N ASP A 39 21.95 -0.19 -5.10
CA ASP A 39 21.62 0.75 -4.01
C ASP A 39 20.08 0.83 -3.82
N PRO A 40 19.58 0.90 -2.59
CA PRO A 40 18.14 0.98 -2.32
C PRO A 40 17.42 2.13 -3.04
N ASN A 41 18.13 3.22 -3.36
CA ASN A 41 17.58 4.43 -3.97
C ASN A 41 17.67 4.44 -5.51
N VAL A 42 18.18 3.37 -6.13
CA VAL A 42 18.29 3.26 -7.60
C VAL A 42 17.68 1.96 -8.12
N THR A 43 17.24 1.98 -9.37
CA THR A 43 16.97 0.80 -10.19
C THR A 43 18.16 0.57 -11.11
N ALA A 44 18.53 -0.69 -11.29
CA ALA A 44 19.56 -1.13 -12.23
C ALA A 44 18.95 -2.19 -13.16
N GLY A 45 19.01 -1.95 -14.47
CA GLY A 45 18.54 -2.87 -15.49
C GLY A 45 19.52 -4.02 -15.72
N SER A 46 19.04 -5.13 -16.28
CA SER A 46 19.95 -6.17 -16.78
C SER A 46 20.74 -5.66 -17.99
N PHE A 47 21.92 -6.24 -18.21
CA PHE A 47 22.67 -6.00 -19.44
C PHE A 47 21.87 -6.46 -20.66
N SER A 48 21.95 -5.67 -21.73
CA SER A 48 21.38 -5.95 -23.04
C SER A 48 22.45 -5.89 -24.12
N VAL A 49 22.16 -6.53 -25.26
CA VAL A 49 23.06 -6.61 -26.42
C VAL A 49 22.43 -5.80 -27.55
N GLY A 50 23.22 -4.94 -28.18
CA GLY A 50 22.82 -4.14 -29.33
C GLY A 50 22.56 -5.00 -30.57
N ALA A 51 21.73 -4.49 -31.48
CA ALA A 51 21.24 -5.26 -32.62
C ALA A 51 22.35 -5.73 -33.58
N GLY A 52 23.49 -5.03 -33.62
CA GLY A 52 24.64 -5.41 -34.44
C GLY A 52 25.34 -6.68 -33.97
N LEU A 53 25.29 -6.97 -32.68
CA LEU A 53 25.95 -8.13 -32.08
C LEU A 53 25.04 -9.35 -31.93
N ASP A 54 23.71 -9.17 -31.96
CA ASP A 54 22.64 -10.19 -31.88
C ASP A 54 23.08 -11.52 -31.21
N SER A 55 23.11 -12.63 -31.95
CA SER A 55 23.47 -13.96 -31.44
C SER A 55 24.98 -14.19 -31.21
N ASP A 56 25.81 -13.21 -31.54
CA ASP A 56 27.27 -13.25 -31.47
C ASP A 56 27.83 -12.57 -30.22
N ALA A 57 26.97 -12.07 -29.33
CA ALA A 57 27.32 -11.59 -28.01
C ALA A 57 26.34 -12.09 -26.93
N GLY A 58 26.73 -11.98 -25.67
CA GLY A 58 25.86 -12.30 -24.54
C GLY A 58 26.61 -12.82 -23.32
N PHE A 59 25.91 -13.61 -22.52
CA PHE A 59 26.44 -14.19 -21.29
C PHE A 59 27.13 -15.54 -21.55
N ALA A 60 28.42 -15.64 -21.23
CA ALA A 60 29.18 -16.89 -21.29
C ALA A 60 28.92 -17.72 -20.02
N THR A 61 28.06 -18.74 -20.10
CA THR A 61 27.69 -19.57 -18.93
C THR A 61 28.83 -20.39 -18.33
N ARG A 62 29.93 -20.61 -19.06
CA ARG A 62 31.10 -21.35 -18.57
C ARG A 62 32.14 -20.45 -17.93
N SER A 63 32.38 -19.30 -18.55
CA SER A 63 33.39 -18.33 -18.11
C SER A 63 32.82 -17.26 -17.17
N LEU A 64 31.49 -17.23 -17.00
CA LEU A 64 30.75 -16.31 -16.15
C LEU A 64 31.08 -14.84 -16.41
N ASN A 65 31.04 -14.43 -17.69
CA ASN A 65 31.33 -13.07 -18.12
C ASN A 65 30.50 -12.68 -19.36
N LEU A 66 30.55 -11.40 -19.72
CA LEU A 66 30.04 -10.91 -21.00
C LEU A 66 31.05 -11.15 -22.11
N TYR A 67 30.57 -11.54 -23.28
CA TYR A 67 31.38 -11.67 -24.49
C TYR A 67 30.70 -11.05 -25.72
N ALA A 68 31.53 -10.69 -26.71
CA ALA A 68 31.10 -10.44 -28.08
C ALA A 68 32.16 -10.99 -29.06
N LYS A 69 31.76 -11.65 -30.15
CA LYS A 69 32.70 -12.14 -31.17
C LYS A 69 33.25 -10.97 -31.98
N ALA A 70 34.56 -11.00 -32.21
CA ALA A 70 35.23 -10.04 -33.09
C ALA A 70 34.74 -10.14 -34.55
N SER A 71 34.19 -11.27 -34.98
CA SER A 71 33.58 -11.41 -36.32
C SER A 71 32.28 -10.62 -36.52
N ALA A 72 31.64 -10.18 -35.43
CA ALA A 72 30.37 -9.45 -35.48
C ALA A 72 30.57 -7.93 -35.38
N THR A 73 31.74 -7.47 -34.97
CA THR A 73 32.04 -6.06 -34.74
C THR A 73 32.67 -5.40 -35.97
N GLY A 74 32.44 -4.09 -36.13
CA GLY A 74 33.15 -3.26 -37.08
C GLY A 74 34.64 -3.05 -36.75
N THR A 75 35.30 -2.23 -37.58
CA THR A 75 36.74 -1.89 -37.45
C THR A 75 37.00 -0.50 -36.87
N THR A 76 35.95 0.30 -36.72
CA THR A 76 36.02 1.66 -36.18
C THR A 76 34.85 1.92 -35.25
N LEU A 77 34.99 2.92 -34.38
CA LEU A 77 33.87 3.38 -33.55
C LEU A 77 32.66 3.83 -34.40
N SER A 78 32.90 4.49 -35.53
CA SER A 78 31.83 4.95 -36.43
C SER A 78 31.01 3.78 -37.00
N GLU A 79 31.69 2.68 -37.37
CA GLU A 79 31.04 1.44 -37.80
C GLU A 79 30.29 0.78 -36.64
N ALA A 80 30.88 0.73 -35.44
CA ALA A 80 30.23 0.17 -34.26
C ALA A 80 28.96 0.94 -33.85
N ILE A 81 28.99 2.27 -33.93
CA ILE A 81 27.79 3.11 -33.68
C ILE A 81 26.72 2.85 -34.75
N SER A 82 27.12 2.80 -36.02
CA SER A 82 26.18 2.60 -37.13
C SER A 82 25.57 1.18 -37.13
N GLY A 83 26.32 0.20 -36.62
CA GLY A 83 25.90 -1.19 -36.51
C GLY A 83 25.11 -1.53 -35.26
N ASP A 84 25.07 -0.64 -34.26
CA ASP A 84 24.64 -0.96 -32.89
C ASP A 84 25.48 -2.08 -32.24
N ASP A 85 26.80 -2.03 -32.43
CA ASP A 85 27.77 -3.00 -31.92
C ASP A 85 28.13 -2.70 -30.44
N TYR A 86 27.18 -2.84 -29.53
CA TYR A 86 27.39 -2.53 -28.11
C TYR A 86 26.76 -3.54 -27.16
N VAL A 87 27.21 -3.50 -25.91
CA VAL A 87 26.43 -3.99 -24.76
C VAL A 87 26.08 -2.82 -23.85
N SER A 88 24.92 -2.87 -23.20
CA SER A 88 24.46 -1.74 -22.37
C SER A 88 23.71 -2.14 -21.12
N PHE A 89 23.69 -1.24 -20.14
CA PHE A 89 22.84 -1.33 -18.96
C PHE A 89 22.31 0.06 -18.61
N THR A 90 21.20 0.09 -17.87
CA THR A 90 20.53 1.33 -17.48
C THR A 90 20.48 1.46 -15.97
N VAL A 91 20.71 2.66 -15.44
CA VAL A 91 20.50 2.98 -14.03
C VAL A 91 19.58 4.20 -13.92
N ALA A 92 18.62 4.16 -13.00
CA ALA A 92 17.69 5.27 -12.75
C ALA A 92 17.41 5.46 -11.25
N PRO A 93 17.11 6.69 -10.78
CA PRO A 93 16.66 6.90 -9.41
C PRO A 93 15.29 6.23 -9.17
N LYS A 94 15.07 5.64 -7.98
CA LYS A 94 13.79 5.01 -7.57
C LYS A 94 12.74 6.00 -7.07
N SER A 95 13.11 7.25 -6.83
CA SER A 95 12.26 8.31 -6.30
C SER A 95 12.56 9.65 -6.99
N THR A 96 12.01 10.75 -6.48
CA THR A 96 12.32 12.14 -6.89
C THR A 96 13.74 12.60 -6.51
N GLY A 97 14.60 11.68 -6.06
CA GLY A 97 16.02 11.93 -5.82
C GLY A 97 16.85 12.09 -7.09
N THR A 98 18.09 12.54 -6.92
CA THR A 98 19.10 12.65 -7.95
C THR A 98 20.24 11.67 -7.73
N ILE A 99 20.85 11.22 -8.82
CA ILE A 99 22.11 10.47 -8.82
C ILE A 99 23.26 11.43 -9.18
N ASN A 100 24.35 11.33 -8.42
CA ASN A 100 25.61 12.01 -8.68
C ASN A 100 26.69 10.93 -8.88
N LEU A 101 27.17 10.74 -10.12
CA LEU A 101 28.13 9.69 -10.41
C LEU A 101 29.55 10.12 -10.02
N THR A 102 30.39 9.13 -9.73
CA THR A 102 31.80 9.33 -9.41
C THR A 102 32.67 8.54 -10.37
N SER A 103 32.40 7.26 -10.56
CA SER A 103 33.18 6.42 -11.47
C SER A 103 32.43 5.18 -11.93
N LEU A 104 32.88 4.62 -13.05
CA LEU A 104 32.55 3.27 -13.49
C LEU A 104 33.84 2.47 -13.56
N VAL A 105 33.86 1.29 -12.94
CA VAL A 105 34.99 0.38 -12.99
C VAL A 105 34.51 -0.94 -13.57
N LEU A 106 35.26 -1.48 -14.52
CA LEU A 106 35.00 -2.80 -15.09
C LEU A 106 36.31 -3.45 -15.53
N LYS A 107 36.29 -4.77 -15.72
CA LYS A 107 37.34 -5.48 -16.44
C LYS A 107 36.98 -5.56 -17.91
N ALA A 108 37.90 -5.16 -18.76
CA ALA A 108 37.77 -5.29 -20.21
C ALA A 108 38.97 -6.07 -20.76
N GLY A 109 38.76 -6.83 -21.82
CA GLY A 109 39.83 -7.64 -22.39
C GLY A 109 39.37 -8.57 -23.47
N TYR A 110 40.02 -9.72 -23.58
CA TYR A 110 39.78 -10.66 -24.67
C TYR A 110 39.99 -12.13 -24.28
N SER A 111 39.53 -13.03 -25.15
CA SER A 111 40.01 -14.41 -25.22
C SER A 111 40.31 -14.77 -26.67
N ASN A 112 41.39 -15.50 -26.92
CA ASN A 112 41.86 -15.90 -28.26
C ASN A 112 42.13 -17.40 -28.29
N ASP A 113 41.53 -18.11 -29.25
CA ASP A 113 41.63 -19.58 -29.39
C ASP A 113 41.87 -19.98 -30.86
N ASN A 114 42.73 -19.27 -31.58
CA ASN A 114 42.91 -19.44 -33.03
C ASN A 114 44.29 -19.08 -33.61
N GLY A 115 45.30 -18.79 -32.81
CA GLY A 115 46.67 -18.57 -33.28
C GLY A 115 46.91 -17.22 -33.97
N TYR A 116 45.89 -16.35 -34.04
CA TYR A 116 46.00 -14.99 -34.57
C TYR A 116 46.39 -14.02 -33.46
N THR A 117 47.68 -13.67 -33.40
CA THR A 117 48.24 -12.71 -32.44
C THR A 117 48.43 -11.33 -33.08
N GLY A 118 48.67 -10.30 -32.26
CA GLY A 118 48.90 -8.94 -32.76
C GLY A 118 47.64 -8.19 -33.19
N LYS A 119 46.47 -8.58 -32.68
CA LYS A 119 45.19 -7.90 -32.91
C LYS A 119 44.83 -6.97 -31.76
N ILE A 120 44.04 -5.95 -32.05
CA ILE A 120 43.62 -4.93 -31.09
C ILE A 120 42.10 -4.94 -31.01
N LEU A 121 41.59 -5.22 -29.81
CA LEU A 121 40.18 -5.10 -29.47
C LEU A 121 39.99 -3.81 -28.67
N THR A 122 39.02 -2.99 -29.06
CA THR A 122 38.73 -1.71 -28.44
C THR A 122 37.31 -1.65 -27.92
N ALA A 123 37.16 -1.16 -26.70
CA ALA A 123 35.88 -0.89 -26.05
C ALA A 123 35.77 0.60 -25.72
N ASN A 124 34.62 1.21 -26.05
CA ASN A 124 34.34 2.62 -25.87
C ASN A 124 33.08 2.84 -25.05
N LEU A 125 33.18 3.61 -23.96
CA LEU A 125 32.02 3.97 -23.14
C LEU A 125 31.37 5.24 -23.68
N MET A 126 30.05 5.17 -23.87
CA MET A 126 29.19 6.29 -24.19
C MET A 126 27.95 6.25 -23.30
N THR A 127 27.27 7.39 -23.13
CA THR A 127 26.08 7.47 -22.28
C THR A 127 24.93 8.16 -23.00
N SER A 128 23.69 7.85 -22.60
CA SER A 128 22.50 8.49 -23.17
C SER A 128 22.43 9.99 -22.92
N ILE A 129 23.20 10.53 -21.95
CA ILE A 129 23.29 11.98 -21.69
C ILE A 129 23.75 12.74 -22.93
N ASP A 130 24.68 12.14 -23.69
CA ASP A 130 25.28 12.78 -24.85
C ASP A 130 24.71 12.27 -26.20
N GLY A 131 23.67 11.44 -26.17
CA GLY A 131 22.95 11.02 -27.39
C GLY A 131 23.71 10.06 -28.32
N PHE A 132 24.82 9.47 -27.85
CA PHE A 132 25.60 8.42 -28.54
C PHE A 132 26.23 8.83 -29.89
N ALA A 133 26.59 10.09 -30.09
CA ALA A 133 27.35 10.49 -31.28
C ALA A 133 28.86 10.30 -31.08
N GLU A 134 29.61 10.01 -32.15
CA GLU A 134 31.05 9.67 -32.10
C GLU A 134 31.92 10.68 -31.33
N GLY A 135 31.54 11.98 -31.36
CA GLY A 135 32.24 13.05 -30.64
C GLY A 135 32.04 13.04 -29.11
N ASP A 136 31.10 12.24 -28.61
CA ASP A 136 30.66 12.21 -27.21
C ASP A 136 31.19 10.99 -26.44
N LEU A 137 32.36 10.50 -26.86
CA LEU A 137 33.10 9.45 -26.18
C LEU A 137 33.43 9.85 -24.74
N VAL A 138 33.04 9.02 -23.76
CA VAL A 138 33.37 9.24 -22.34
C VAL A 138 34.75 8.69 -22.01
N SER A 139 35.03 7.45 -22.43
CA SER A 139 36.31 6.80 -22.23
C SER A 139 36.52 5.69 -23.24
N SER A 140 37.76 5.28 -23.45
CA SER A 140 38.15 4.19 -24.34
C SER A 140 39.21 3.34 -23.66
N ILE A 141 39.20 2.05 -23.97
CA ILE A 141 40.28 1.14 -23.63
C ILE A 141 40.52 0.17 -24.79
N ALA A 142 41.79 -0.10 -25.08
CA ALA A 142 42.19 -1.04 -26.11
C ALA A 142 43.17 -2.07 -25.53
N THR A 143 43.14 -3.30 -26.04
CA THR A 143 44.14 -4.32 -25.71
C THR A 143 45.49 -3.93 -26.34
N GLU A 144 46.61 -4.21 -25.67
CA GLU A 144 47.94 -4.03 -26.28
C GLU A 144 48.11 -4.94 -27.51
N ASP A 145 47.79 -6.22 -27.36
CA ASP A 145 47.63 -7.19 -28.45
C ASP A 145 46.83 -8.43 -28.00
N THR A 146 46.52 -9.32 -28.95
CA THR A 146 45.98 -10.68 -28.71
C THR A 146 47.07 -11.76 -28.61
N ALA A 147 48.24 -11.49 -28.01
CA ALA A 147 49.37 -12.43 -28.01
C ALA A 147 49.11 -13.75 -27.28
N LEU A 148 48.22 -13.78 -26.29
CA LEU A 148 47.89 -14.99 -25.53
C LEU A 148 46.79 -15.78 -26.25
N ASP A 149 47.21 -16.83 -26.95
CA ASP A 149 46.34 -17.77 -27.66
C ASP A 149 46.16 -19.07 -26.86
N THR A 150 45.57 -18.95 -25.67
CA THR A 150 45.34 -20.11 -24.78
C THR A 150 43.87 -20.48 -24.65
N GLY A 151 42.97 -19.66 -25.21
CA GLY A 151 41.52 -19.73 -25.00
C GLY A 151 41.05 -19.14 -23.67
N ASP A 152 41.97 -18.77 -22.77
CA ASP A 152 41.65 -18.17 -21.48
C ASP A 152 41.36 -16.66 -21.60
N GLU A 153 40.58 -16.13 -20.67
CA GLU A 153 40.30 -14.70 -20.61
C GLU A 153 41.49 -13.91 -20.04
N THR A 154 41.87 -12.86 -20.75
CA THR A 154 42.87 -11.87 -20.33
C THR A 154 42.18 -10.54 -20.11
N TYR A 155 42.39 -9.92 -18.95
CA TYR A 155 41.72 -8.68 -18.55
C TYR A 155 42.69 -7.57 -18.16
N GLN A 156 42.23 -6.35 -18.37
CA GLN A 156 42.76 -5.13 -17.79
C GLN A 156 41.64 -4.38 -17.07
N THR A 157 41.97 -3.74 -15.95
CA THR A 157 41.00 -2.90 -15.22
C THR A 157 40.82 -1.59 -15.98
N TRP A 158 39.57 -1.28 -16.31
CA TRP A 158 39.16 -0.03 -16.90
C TRP A 158 38.44 0.80 -15.83
N SER A 159 39.10 1.89 -15.40
CA SER A 159 38.55 2.84 -14.44
C SER A 159 38.21 4.14 -15.15
N ILE A 160 36.93 4.51 -15.10
CA ILE A 160 36.37 5.65 -15.84
C ILE A 160 35.90 6.69 -14.83
N ASP A 161 36.40 7.91 -14.99
CA ASP A 161 35.97 9.06 -14.19
C ASP A 161 34.62 9.58 -14.72
N LEU A 162 33.64 9.70 -13.82
CA LEU A 162 32.31 10.22 -14.10
C LEU A 162 31.99 11.42 -13.20
N SER A 163 33.01 12.11 -12.68
CA SER A 163 32.84 13.27 -11.79
C SER A 163 32.46 14.56 -12.52
N ASP A 164 32.48 14.56 -13.86
CA ASP A 164 32.08 15.71 -14.67
C ASP A 164 30.65 16.18 -14.37
N ALA A 165 30.41 17.50 -14.54
CA ALA A 165 29.14 18.14 -14.20
C ALA A 165 27.90 17.53 -14.89
N LYS A 166 28.07 16.97 -16.09
CA LYS A 166 26.99 16.32 -16.84
C LYS A 166 26.50 15.02 -16.20
N PHE A 167 27.31 14.42 -15.34
CA PHE A 167 26.99 13.19 -14.60
C PHE A 167 26.53 13.47 -13.16
N GLN A 168 26.17 14.72 -12.88
CA GLN A 168 25.66 15.15 -11.59
C GLN A 168 24.19 15.54 -11.70
N ASN A 169 23.44 15.42 -10.60
CA ASN A 169 22.04 15.77 -10.49
C ASN A 169 21.12 15.05 -11.49
N ILE A 170 21.41 13.79 -11.77
CA ILE A 170 20.69 12.98 -12.74
C ILE A 170 19.32 12.61 -12.18
N THR A 171 18.26 12.99 -12.88
CA THR A 171 16.85 12.72 -12.51
C THR A 171 16.15 11.72 -13.42
N ALA A 172 16.75 11.34 -14.54
CA ALA A 172 16.19 10.43 -15.53
C ALA A 172 17.08 9.18 -15.69
N PRO A 173 16.55 8.07 -16.22
CA PRO A 173 17.35 6.90 -16.54
C PRO A 173 18.54 7.24 -17.45
N ILE A 174 19.73 6.75 -17.09
CA ILE A 174 20.92 6.81 -17.93
C ILE A 174 21.23 5.41 -18.44
N GLU A 175 21.37 5.30 -19.76
CA GLU A 175 21.93 4.11 -20.39
C GLU A 175 23.44 4.32 -20.60
N PHE A 176 24.22 3.32 -20.21
CA PHE A 176 25.64 3.21 -20.48
C PHE A 176 25.84 2.18 -21.59
N ARG A 177 26.41 2.61 -22.72
CA ARG A 177 26.74 1.72 -23.85
C ARG A 177 28.24 1.53 -23.95
N VAL A 178 28.67 0.28 -24.02
CA VAL A 178 30.04 -0.10 -24.33
C VAL A 178 30.09 -0.59 -25.77
N TYR A 179 30.52 0.27 -26.68
CA TYR A 179 30.69 -0.06 -28.10
C TYR A 179 32.00 -0.83 -28.31
N LEU A 180 31.95 -1.85 -29.17
CA LEU A 180 33.03 -2.81 -29.38
C LEU A 180 33.45 -2.82 -30.86
N TYR A 181 34.76 -2.74 -31.12
CA TYR A 181 35.32 -2.86 -32.48
C TYR A 181 36.77 -3.35 -32.45
N ASP A 182 37.26 -3.90 -33.56
CA ASP A 182 38.60 -4.50 -33.63
C ASP A 182 39.17 -4.56 -35.05
N ASP A 183 40.43 -5.01 -35.17
CA ASP A 183 41.15 -5.14 -36.44
C ASP A 183 41.32 -6.59 -36.93
N THR A 184 40.45 -7.52 -36.47
CA THR A 184 40.58 -8.94 -36.79
C THR A 184 39.38 -9.56 -37.48
N GLY A 185 38.14 -9.20 -37.13
CA GLY A 185 36.94 -9.79 -37.75
C GLY A 185 36.83 -11.31 -37.58
N HIS A 186 37.45 -11.91 -36.55
CA HIS A 186 37.58 -13.36 -36.41
C HIS A 186 36.59 -13.95 -35.39
N ASP A 187 35.96 -15.07 -35.72
CA ASP A 187 34.90 -15.73 -34.94
C ASP A 187 35.38 -16.51 -33.70
N ARG A 188 36.70 -16.53 -33.44
CA ARG A 188 37.38 -17.22 -32.33
C ARG A 188 38.21 -16.28 -31.47
N ILE A 189 38.05 -14.97 -31.70
CA ILE A 189 38.54 -13.91 -30.84
C ILE A 189 37.31 -13.21 -30.30
N TYR A 190 37.29 -12.98 -28.99
CA TYR A 190 36.13 -12.44 -28.30
C TYR A 190 36.54 -11.23 -27.48
N HIS A 191 35.75 -10.17 -27.55
CA HIS A 191 35.71 -9.12 -26.54
C HIS A 191 35.19 -9.71 -25.24
N ARG A 192 35.80 -9.36 -24.10
CA ARG A 192 35.41 -9.84 -22.78
C ARG A 192 35.19 -8.67 -21.82
N LEU A 193 34.08 -8.68 -21.10
CA LEU A 193 33.76 -7.71 -20.06
C LEU A 193 33.33 -8.45 -18.79
N ASP A 194 33.77 -7.97 -17.64
CA ASP A 194 33.48 -8.58 -16.34
C ASP A 194 33.57 -7.57 -15.18
N ASP A 195 33.09 -7.94 -13.99
CA ASP A 195 33.17 -7.17 -12.74
C ASP A 195 32.83 -5.67 -12.89
N VAL A 196 31.62 -5.37 -13.39
CA VAL A 196 31.18 -3.99 -13.61
C VAL A 196 30.64 -3.40 -12.30
N ALA A 197 31.14 -2.24 -11.88
CA ALA A 197 30.70 -1.52 -10.70
C ALA A 197 30.57 -0.01 -10.97
N LEU A 198 29.36 0.51 -10.79
CA LEU A 198 29.05 1.94 -10.89
C LEU A 198 29.05 2.57 -9.50
N TYR A 199 29.78 3.67 -9.32
CA TYR A 199 29.92 4.38 -8.06
C TYR A 199 29.35 5.79 -8.14
N GLY A 200 28.77 6.26 -7.03
CA GLY A 200 28.23 7.60 -6.92
C GLY A 200 27.59 7.85 -5.56
N THR A 201 26.78 8.89 -5.50
CA THR A 201 25.94 9.22 -4.35
C THR A 201 24.51 9.49 -4.82
N THR A 202 23.55 9.23 -3.95
CA THR A 202 22.15 9.63 -4.17
C THR A 202 21.81 10.78 -3.24
N GLN A 203 21.18 11.83 -3.77
CA GLN A 203 20.62 12.91 -2.97
C GLN A 203 19.11 12.89 -3.14
N GLN A 204 18.38 12.75 -2.04
CA GLN A 204 16.97 13.10 -2.08
C GLN A 204 16.88 14.63 -2.18
N GLN A 205 16.18 15.15 -3.19
CA GLN A 205 15.89 16.59 -3.19
C GLN A 205 15.05 16.90 -1.95
N PRO A 206 15.31 18.01 -1.22
CA PRO A 206 14.37 18.51 -0.23
C PRO A 206 13.08 18.87 -0.98
N GLN A 207 12.11 17.98 -0.92
CA GLN A 207 10.86 18.18 -1.63
C GLN A 207 9.99 19.16 -0.85
N ALA A 208 9.30 20.06 -1.55
CA ALA A 208 8.16 20.73 -0.96
C ALA A 208 7.22 19.62 -0.47
N GLN A 209 6.89 19.61 0.81
CA GLN A 209 5.94 18.66 1.37
C GLN A 209 4.52 19.20 1.14
N LEU A 210 3.51 18.34 1.27
CA LEU A 210 2.11 18.78 1.24
C LEU A 210 1.94 19.91 2.28
N SER A 211 1.46 21.08 1.88
CA SER A 211 1.30 22.23 2.77
C SER A 211 -0.13 22.75 2.78
N ILE A 212 -0.52 23.43 3.85
CA ILE A 212 -1.80 24.14 3.96
C ILE A 212 -1.54 25.60 4.35
N GLU A 213 -2.29 26.51 3.73
CA GLU A 213 -2.25 27.95 4.06
C GLU A 213 -3.65 28.43 4.44
N PHE A 214 -3.71 29.30 5.45
CA PHE A 214 -4.94 29.95 5.90
C PHE A 214 -4.87 31.47 5.67
N ASP A 215 -6.00 32.11 5.36
CA ASP A 215 -6.12 33.57 5.37
C ASP A 215 -6.38 34.13 6.78
N ALA A 216 -6.46 35.46 6.88
CA ALA A 216 -6.68 36.16 8.14
C ALA A 216 -8.04 35.84 8.80
N ASP A 217 -9.02 35.38 8.01
CA ASP A 217 -10.35 34.97 8.45
C ASP A 217 -10.44 33.45 8.65
N ALA A 218 -9.28 32.79 8.78
CA ALA A 218 -9.12 31.35 8.98
C ALA A 218 -9.70 30.46 7.86
N HIS A 219 -9.86 30.98 6.64
CA HIS A 219 -10.18 30.14 5.48
C HIS A 219 -8.93 29.40 5.02
N PRO A 220 -9.02 28.10 4.73
CA PRO A 220 -8.03 27.42 3.91
C PRO A 220 -8.02 28.06 2.51
N VAL A 221 -6.86 28.58 2.09
CA VAL A 221 -6.72 29.27 0.79
C VAL A 221 -5.76 28.59 -0.16
N SER A 222 -4.94 27.66 0.33
CA SER A 222 -4.05 26.84 -0.52
C SER A 222 -3.77 25.51 0.15
N ILE A 223 -3.81 24.44 -0.64
CA ILE A 223 -3.15 23.17 -0.32
C ILE A 223 -2.31 22.77 -1.52
N ARG A 224 -0.98 22.78 -1.35
CA ARG A 224 -0.07 22.42 -2.45
C ARG A 224 0.49 21.04 -2.27
N SER A 225 0.28 20.20 -3.28
CA SER A 225 0.97 18.91 -3.39
C SER A 225 2.48 19.09 -3.44
N ARG A 226 3.19 17.96 -3.31
CA ARG A 226 4.64 17.88 -3.45
C ARG A 226 5.19 18.44 -4.78
N SER A 227 4.42 18.33 -5.86
CA SER A 227 4.77 18.89 -7.17
C SER A 227 4.54 20.40 -7.27
N GLY A 228 3.96 21.02 -6.23
CA GLY A 228 3.53 22.41 -6.22
C GLY A 228 2.14 22.63 -6.83
N ALA A 229 1.46 21.57 -7.31
CA ALA A 229 0.11 21.69 -7.82
C ALA A 229 -0.86 22.07 -6.69
N GLU A 230 -1.69 23.08 -6.94
CA GLU A 230 -2.77 23.50 -6.06
C GLU A 230 -3.89 22.43 -6.09
N LEU A 231 -4.33 22.03 -4.89
CA LEU A 231 -5.32 20.98 -4.68
C LEU A 231 -6.66 21.52 -4.21
N LEU A 232 -6.77 22.81 -3.86
CA LEU A 232 -8.04 23.49 -3.63
C LEU A 232 -8.58 24.10 -4.92
N ASP A 233 -9.90 24.08 -5.12
CA ASP A 233 -10.53 24.68 -6.32
C ASP A 233 -10.69 26.21 -6.23
N GLY A 234 -10.42 26.79 -5.05
CA GLY A 234 -10.57 28.21 -4.76
C GLY A 234 -12.02 28.67 -4.51
N VAL A 235 -12.96 27.73 -4.40
CA VAL A 235 -14.36 27.93 -4.01
C VAL A 235 -14.49 27.61 -2.51
N GLU A 236 -15.57 28.07 -1.88
CA GLU A 236 -15.82 28.22 -0.42
C GLU A 236 -15.40 27.06 0.52
N SER A 237 -14.09 26.84 0.69
CA SER A 237 -13.54 25.99 1.74
C SER A 237 -13.89 26.60 3.11
N TYR A 238 -14.81 25.95 3.83
CA TYR A 238 -15.28 26.45 5.13
C TYR A 238 -14.18 26.38 6.19
N GLY A 239 -13.20 25.49 6.05
CA GLY A 239 -12.23 25.22 7.10
C GLY A 239 -12.94 24.71 8.34
N PHE A 240 -12.48 25.10 9.52
CA PHE A 240 -13.11 24.69 10.77
C PHE A 240 -14.42 25.44 11.03
N TYR A 241 -15.48 24.71 11.37
CA TYR A 241 -16.77 25.28 11.79
C TYR A 241 -17.54 24.37 12.74
N LEU A 242 -18.47 24.96 13.50
CA LEU A 242 -19.49 24.25 14.26
C LEU A 242 -20.78 24.20 13.45
N LEU A 243 -21.29 22.99 13.22
CA LEU A 243 -22.63 22.76 12.70
C LEU A 243 -23.59 22.65 13.88
N GLU A 244 -24.44 23.65 14.04
CA GLU A 244 -25.42 23.76 15.12
C GLU A 244 -26.60 22.79 14.87
N SER A 245 -27.39 22.52 15.92
CA SER A 245 -28.53 21.59 15.84
C SER A 245 -29.65 22.04 14.89
N ASP A 246 -29.73 23.34 14.62
CA ASP A 246 -30.66 23.94 13.64
C ASP A 246 -30.10 23.94 12.20
N GLY A 247 -28.90 23.40 11.99
CA GLY A 247 -28.22 23.31 10.70
C GLY A 247 -27.41 24.55 10.33
N THR A 248 -27.38 25.58 11.17
CA THR A 248 -26.53 26.76 10.92
C THR A 248 -25.06 26.44 11.11
N LYS A 249 -24.20 27.11 10.34
CA LYS A 249 -22.74 26.97 10.41
C LYS A 249 -22.15 28.19 11.11
N ARG A 250 -21.45 27.96 12.22
CA ARG A 250 -20.69 28.99 12.94
C ARG A 250 -19.21 28.73 12.78
N ARG A 251 -18.54 29.56 12.00
CA ARG A 251 -17.15 29.36 11.61
C ARG A 251 -16.15 29.82 12.66
N PHE A 252 -15.03 29.13 12.72
CA PHE A 252 -13.80 29.70 13.26
C PHE A 252 -13.29 30.73 12.25
N ASN A 253 -13.26 31.99 12.66
CA ASN A 253 -13.00 33.14 11.79
C ASN A 253 -11.77 33.95 12.23
N THR A 254 -10.94 33.35 13.06
CA THR A 254 -9.68 33.94 13.51
C THR A 254 -8.68 32.81 13.68
N VAL A 255 -7.49 32.99 13.10
CA VAL A 255 -6.38 32.04 13.18
C VAL A 255 -5.15 32.73 13.74
N THR A 256 -4.42 32.04 14.62
CA THR A 256 -3.13 32.48 15.16
C THR A 256 -2.11 31.37 14.90
N ASP A 257 -1.03 31.70 14.18
CA ASP A 257 0.12 30.82 14.03
C ASP A 257 0.93 30.82 15.34
N LEU A 258 1.08 29.64 15.93
CA LEU A 258 1.81 29.42 17.19
C LEU A 258 3.26 28.95 16.94
N GLY A 259 3.66 28.75 15.69
CA GLY A 259 4.96 28.18 15.30
C GLY A 259 4.92 26.66 15.18
N ASP A 260 5.95 26.08 14.54
CA ASP A 260 6.15 24.63 14.39
C ASP A 260 4.93 23.89 13.79
N GLY A 261 4.24 24.54 12.85
CA GLY A 261 3.04 23.99 12.19
C GLY A 261 1.78 24.01 13.06
N GLU A 262 1.81 24.63 14.25
CA GLU A 262 0.66 24.69 15.15
C GLU A 262 -0.14 25.98 14.96
N TYR A 263 -1.46 25.83 14.80
CA TYR A 263 -2.40 26.93 14.60
C TYR A 263 -3.51 26.86 15.62
N GLN A 264 -3.85 28.02 16.20
CA GLN A 264 -5.03 28.18 17.04
C GLN A 264 -6.15 28.87 16.26
N PHE A 265 -7.32 28.26 16.29
CA PHE A 265 -8.54 28.76 15.66
C PHE A 265 -9.53 29.18 16.73
N THR A 266 -10.14 30.36 16.58
CA THR A 266 -11.18 30.87 17.50
C THR A 266 -12.39 31.43 16.74
N ILE A 267 -13.51 31.55 17.44
CA ILE A 267 -14.72 32.21 16.96
C ILE A 267 -14.80 33.59 17.63
N SER A 268 -14.86 34.66 16.83
CA SER A 268 -14.95 36.03 17.32
C SER A 268 -16.12 36.23 18.29
N GLY A 269 -15.82 36.72 19.50
CA GLY A 269 -16.83 36.95 20.54
C GLY A 269 -17.30 35.69 21.27
N SER A 270 -16.64 34.56 21.06
CA SER A 270 -16.96 33.25 21.66
C SER A 270 -15.81 32.76 22.55
N THR A 271 -16.07 31.74 23.39
CA THR A 271 -15.03 31.07 24.19
C THR A 271 -14.44 29.85 23.50
N GLU A 272 -15.08 29.36 22.45
CA GLU A 272 -14.68 28.21 21.66
C GLU A 272 -13.35 28.45 20.96
N GLN A 273 -12.42 27.53 21.21
CA GLN A 273 -11.11 27.52 20.61
C GLN A 273 -10.63 26.09 20.39
N LEU A 274 -9.84 25.90 19.33
CA LEU A 274 -9.12 24.67 19.05
C LEU A 274 -7.71 24.98 18.57
N SER A 275 -6.76 24.13 18.92
CA SER A 275 -5.41 24.16 18.36
C SER A 275 -5.16 22.88 17.58
N VAL A 276 -4.57 23.01 16.40
CA VAL A 276 -4.25 21.90 15.49
C VAL A 276 -2.81 22.08 15.01
N ARG A 277 -2.03 21.01 15.13
CA ARG A 277 -0.71 20.93 14.53
C ARG A 277 -0.78 20.23 13.19
N PHE A 278 -0.26 20.89 12.17
CA PHE A 278 -0.11 20.37 10.83
C PHE A 278 1.34 19.97 10.58
N GLU A 279 1.59 18.68 10.36
CA GLU A 279 2.94 18.15 10.11
C GLU A 279 2.94 17.39 8.79
N ALA A 280 3.75 17.87 7.84
CA ALA A 280 3.87 17.28 6.53
C ALA A 280 4.94 16.18 6.55
N THR A 281 4.62 15.03 5.98
CA THR A 281 5.51 13.88 5.89
C THR A 281 5.25 13.19 4.57
N ASN A 282 6.31 12.95 3.80
CA ASN A 282 6.22 12.35 2.47
C ASN A 282 5.14 13.02 1.59
N ASP A 283 4.03 12.32 1.32
CA ASP A 283 2.94 12.73 0.42
C ASP A 283 1.64 13.10 1.17
N TYR A 284 1.72 13.23 2.50
CA TYR A 284 0.59 13.56 3.36
C TYR A 284 0.90 14.67 4.36
N LEU A 285 -0.16 15.23 4.93
CA LEU A 285 -0.18 16.28 5.94
C LEU A 285 -1.09 15.79 7.06
N THR A 286 -0.50 15.53 8.22
CA THR A 286 -1.30 15.22 9.42
C THR A 286 -1.89 16.49 9.99
N ALA A 287 -3.06 16.37 10.61
CA ALA A 287 -3.72 17.41 11.37
C ALA A 287 -4.08 16.83 12.74
N ARG A 288 -3.32 17.20 13.77
CA ARG A 288 -3.43 16.66 15.13
C ARG A 288 -3.97 17.73 16.06
N PHE A 289 -5.14 17.49 16.65
CA PHE A 289 -5.69 18.41 17.64
C PHE A 289 -4.81 18.38 18.89
N THR A 290 -4.27 19.53 19.28
CA THR A 290 -3.43 19.70 20.49
C THR A 290 -4.23 20.31 21.64
N SER A 291 -5.31 21.03 21.35
CA SER A 291 -6.24 21.54 22.36
C SER A 291 -7.66 21.72 21.81
N LEU A 292 -8.65 21.53 22.68
CA LEU A 292 -10.08 21.78 22.44
C LEU A 292 -10.66 22.36 23.73
N SER A 293 -11.22 23.58 23.70
CA SER A 293 -11.80 24.17 24.90
C SER A 293 -12.87 25.21 24.61
N GLY A 294 -13.72 25.49 25.61
CA GLY A 294 -14.73 26.54 25.54
C GLY A 294 -15.99 26.18 24.75
N PHE A 295 -16.15 24.91 24.35
CA PHE A 295 -17.34 24.38 23.69
C PHE A 295 -18.55 24.33 24.64
N ALA A 296 -19.74 24.67 24.13
CA ALA A 296 -20.98 24.69 24.90
C ALA A 296 -21.55 23.28 25.14
N LEU A 297 -21.20 22.31 24.29
CA LEU A 297 -21.70 20.93 24.32
C LEU A 297 -23.23 20.83 24.21
N ALA A 298 -23.83 21.74 23.45
CA ALA A 298 -25.27 21.84 23.19
C ALA A 298 -25.75 20.95 22.03
N GLY A 299 -24.89 20.06 21.52
CA GLY A 299 -25.17 19.15 20.40
C GLY A 299 -24.56 19.60 19.07
N GLU A 300 -23.77 20.67 19.07
CA GLU A 300 -23.00 21.13 17.92
C GLU A 300 -21.97 20.08 17.46
N GLN A 301 -21.67 20.09 16.16
CA GLN A 301 -20.68 19.20 15.56
C GLN A 301 -19.51 19.99 15.02
N LEU A 302 -18.30 19.69 15.47
CA LEU A 302 -17.08 20.26 14.90
C LEU A 302 -16.74 19.57 13.58
N LYS A 303 -16.59 20.38 12.54
CA LYS A 303 -16.29 19.95 11.19
C LYS A 303 -15.11 20.73 10.59
N PHE A 304 -14.47 20.11 9.60
CA PHE A 304 -13.48 20.72 8.74
C PHE A 304 -13.77 20.30 7.29
N ASP A 305 -14.17 21.25 6.44
CA ASP A 305 -14.52 20.96 5.05
C ASP A 305 -13.64 21.79 4.11
N LEU A 306 -13.19 21.15 3.03
CA LEU A 306 -12.39 21.73 1.95
C LEU A 306 -13.06 21.42 0.61
N ASP A 307 -13.09 22.41 -0.27
CA ASP A 307 -13.49 22.25 -1.67
C ASP A 307 -12.22 22.03 -2.52
N THR A 308 -12.19 20.92 -3.26
CA THR A 308 -10.97 20.41 -3.88
C THR A 308 -10.98 20.57 -5.40
N ALA A 309 -9.81 20.83 -5.98
CA ALA A 309 -9.60 20.85 -7.43
C ALA A 309 -9.63 19.42 -7.98
N GLY A 310 -10.83 18.86 -8.10
CA GLY A 310 -11.04 17.46 -8.46
C GLY A 310 -10.67 16.49 -7.32
N SER A 311 -10.44 15.23 -7.68
CA SER A 311 -10.21 14.13 -6.72
C SER A 311 -8.76 13.99 -6.25
N GLY A 312 -7.93 15.03 -6.45
CA GLY A 312 -6.50 15.00 -6.18
C GLY A 312 -6.12 15.17 -4.70
N LEU A 313 -7.08 15.53 -3.84
CA LEU A 313 -6.90 15.58 -2.39
C LEU A 313 -7.83 14.57 -1.73
N ARG A 314 -7.28 13.72 -0.87
CA ARG A 314 -8.02 12.72 -0.11
C ARG A 314 -7.73 12.84 1.38
N VAL A 315 -8.52 12.13 2.19
CA VAL A 315 -8.43 12.19 3.65
C VAL A 315 -8.62 10.80 4.27
N ILE A 316 -7.90 10.53 5.36
CA ILE A 316 -8.05 9.32 6.18
C ILE A 316 -8.15 9.67 7.68
N GLU A 317 -8.92 8.89 8.44
CA GLU A 317 -8.87 8.94 9.90
C GLU A 317 -7.53 8.44 10.44
N LEU A 318 -6.94 9.14 11.42
CA LEU A 318 -5.80 8.61 12.18
C LEU A 318 -6.23 7.99 13.53
N ASP A 319 -7.48 8.23 13.94
CA ASP A 319 -8.06 7.61 15.12
C ASP A 319 -9.61 7.58 15.04
N HIS A 320 -10.21 6.86 16.00
CA HIS A 320 -11.64 6.66 16.08
C HIS A 320 -12.45 7.93 16.40
N MET A 321 -11.81 9.03 16.82
CA MET A 321 -12.49 10.29 17.13
C MET A 321 -12.89 11.04 15.85
N MET A 322 -12.30 10.69 14.72
CA MET A 322 -12.61 11.27 13.42
C MET A 322 -13.59 10.41 12.63
N LYS A 323 -14.30 11.09 11.73
CA LYS A 323 -15.06 10.50 10.63
C LYS A 323 -14.77 11.36 9.41
N VAL A 324 -14.24 10.75 8.36
CA VAL A 324 -13.86 11.49 7.15
C VAL A 324 -14.58 10.93 5.93
N VAL A 325 -14.70 11.77 4.91
CA VAL A 325 -15.21 11.40 3.58
C VAL A 325 -14.45 12.18 2.52
N SER A 326 -13.97 11.50 1.49
CA SER A 326 -13.48 12.10 0.25
C SER A 326 -14.55 11.99 -0.83
N TYR A 327 -14.84 13.11 -1.49
CA TYR A 327 -15.67 13.21 -2.68
C TYR A 327 -14.81 13.67 -3.87
N ASP A 328 -15.38 13.64 -5.08
CA ASP A 328 -14.68 14.06 -6.30
C ASP A 328 -14.27 15.54 -6.31
N SER A 329 -14.88 16.38 -5.47
CA SER A 329 -14.64 17.83 -5.43
C SER A 329 -14.64 18.41 -4.01
N SER A 330 -14.56 17.57 -2.99
CA SER A 330 -14.44 18.03 -1.60
C SER A 330 -13.92 16.94 -0.68
N VAL A 331 -13.35 17.36 0.46
CA VAL A 331 -13.12 16.49 1.61
C VAL A 331 -13.86 17.03 2.82
N SER A 332 -14.50 16.14 3.58
CA SER A 332 -15.27 16.50 4.76
C SER A 332 -14.80 15.68 5.96
N ILE A 333 -14.44 16.38 7.03
CA ILE A 333 -13.99 15.80 8.28
C ILE A 333 -14.99 16.21 9.37
N LYS A 334 -15.40 15.24 10.17
CA LYS A 334 -16.23 15.45 11.36
C LYS A 334 -15.53 14.84 12.58
N ARG A 335 -15.44 15.62 13.65
CA ARG A 335 -15.12 15.08 14.97
C ARG A 335 -16.37 14.45 15.60
N ARG A 336 -16.28 13.22 16.09
CA ARG A 336 -17.46 12.44 16.54
C ARG A 336 -18.12 12.96 17.81
N SER A 337 -17.32 13.30 18.84
CA SER A 337 -17.84 13.56 20.19
C SER A 337 -17.13 14.72 20.90
N LEU A 338 -17.62 15.97 20.79
CA LEU A 338 -17.01 17.17 21.39
C LEU A 338 -16.73 17.11 22.90
N TRP A 339 -17.47 16.28 23.65
CA TRP A 339 -17.31 16.11 25.08
C TRP A 339 -16.15 15.18 25.49
N GLU A 340 -15.62 14.37 24.57
CA GLU A 340 -14.52 13.44 24.86
C GLU A 340 -13.18 14.18 24.89
N THR A 341 -12.39 13.97 25.95
CA THR A 341 -11.14 14.71 26.22
C THR A 341 -9.90 13.83 26.24
N ASN A 342 -10.02 12.50 26.32
CA ASN A 342 -8.87 11.60 26.33
C ASN A 342 -8.23 11.43 24.94
N VAL A 343 -9.05 11.54 23.89
CA VAL A 343 -8.61 11.50 22.50
C VAL A 343 -9.08 12.77 21.80
N LEU A 344 -8.15 13.70 21.58
CA LEU A 344 -8.44 14.98 20.94
C LEU A 344 -8.78 14.78 19.46
N GLY A 345 -8.11 13.83 18.82
CA GLY A 345 -8.40 13.37 17.48
C GLY A 345 -7.39 13.86 16.45
N ALA A 346 -7.26 13.11 15.35
CA ALA A 346 -6.36 13.40 14.26
C ALA A 346 -6.84 12.80 12.93
N PHE A 347 -6.50 13.47 11.84
CA PHE A 347 -6.71 13.01 10.47
C PHE A 347 -5.48 13.34 9.62
N ALA A 348 -5.36 12.70 8.45
CA ALA A 348 -4.34 13.05 7.46
C ALA A 348 -5.00 13.40 6.12
N LEU A 349 -4.54 14.50 5.52
CA LEU A 349 -4.80 14.84 4.13
C LEU A 349 -3.66 14.29 3.29
N TYR A 350 -3.93 13.76 2.10
CA TYR A 350 -2.89 13.27 1.21
C TYR A 350 -3.22 13.55 -0.26
N ALA A 351 -2.17 13.72 -1.06
CA ALA A 351 -2.31 13.91 -2.50
C ALA A 351 -2.54 12.56 -3.19
N TYR A 352 -3.51 12.52 -4.10
CA TYR A 352 -3.78 11.40 -4.99
C TYR A 352 -3.32 11.72 -6.40
N GLU A 353 -2.32 10.98 -6.89
CA GLU A 353 -1.86 11.07 -8.28
C GLU A 353 -2.29 9.87 -9.11
N ASN A 354 -2.11 8.66 -8.57
CA ASN A 354 -2.49 7.38 -9.15
C ASN A 354 -2.57 6.32 -8.05
N ASN A 355 -3.04 5.11 -8.41
CA ASN A 355 -3.23 4.02 -7.45
C ASN A 355 -1.90 3.56 -6.82
N GLU A 356 -0.83 3.49 -7.59
CA GLU A 356 0.47 3.03 -7.10
C GLU A 356 1.04 4.00 -6.06
N GLN A 357 1.00 5.30 -6.33
CA GLN A 357 1.43 6.34 -5.38
C GLN A 357 0.51 6.41 -4.15
N GLU A 358 -0.80 6.20 -4.34
CA GLU A 358 -1.74 6.12 -3.23
C GLU A 358 -1.42 4.95 -2.30
N ASP A 359 -1.16 3.75 -2.85
CA ASP A 359 -0.77 2.57 -2.06
C ASP A 359 0.49 2.84 -1.23
N GLU A 360 1.50 3.46 -1.83
CA GLU A 360 2.74 3.83 -1.12
C GLU A 360 2.49 4.83 0.03
N THR A 361 1.56 5.77 -0.18
CA THR A 361 1.17 6.80 0.80
C THR A 361 0.35 6.22 1.94
N LEU A 362 -0.60 5.32 1.62
CA LEU A 362 -1.39 4.60 2.64
C LEU A 362 -0.50 3.69 3.48
N LEU A 363 0.52 3.07 2.88
CA LEU A 363 1.51 2.26 3.59
C LEU A 363 2.39 3.12 4.52
N ASP A 364 2.79 4.32 4.10
CA ASP A 364 3.47 5.28 4.98
C ASP A 364 2.58 5.65 6.17
N LEU A 365 1.34 6.08 5.90
CA LEU A 365 0.37 6.41 6.96
C LEU A 365 0.17 5.25 7.94
N TRP A 366 0.09 4.01 7.44
CA TRP A 366 -0.10 2.82 8.27
C TRP A 366 1.08 2.51 9.18
N THR A 367 2.30 2.83 8.75
CA THR A 367 3.54 2.47 9.46
C THR A 367 4.07 3.61 10.32
N MET A 368 3.80 4.86 9.94
CA MET A 368 4.36 6.06 10.57
C MET A 368 3.40 6.72 11.57
N GLU A 369 2.09 6.59 11.38
CA GLU A 369 1.11 7.36 12.17
C GLU A 369 0.48 6.58 13.33
N GLY A 370 1.03 5.41 13.66
CA GLY A 370 0.57 4.58 14.79
C GLY A 370 -0.82 3.98 14.59
N LEU A 371 -1.23 3.79 13.34
CA LEU A 371 -2.49 3.14 13.00
C LEU A 371 -2.51 1.67 13.47
N PRO A 372 -3.69 1.10 13.80
CA PRO A 372 -3.78 -0.30 14.20
C PRO A 372 -3.21 -1.24 13.15
N HIS A 373 -2.37 -2.17 13.58
CA HIS A 373 -1.74 -3.14 12.70
C HIS A 373 -1.79 -4.56 13.30
N PRO A 374 -1.63 -5.60 12.46
CA PRO A 374 -1.49 -6.97 12.90
C PRO A 374 -0.37 -7.14 13.93
N LYS A 375 -0.54 -8.10 14.83
CA LYS A 375 0.54 -8.50 15.73
C LYS A 375 1.60 -9.25 14.92
N VAL A 376 2.79 -8.68 14.84
CA VAL A 376 3.99 -9.30 14.28
C VAL A 376 5.08 -9.42 15.35
N ASP A 377 6.07 -10.27 15.10
CA ASP A 377 7.28 -10.32 15.92
C ASP A 377 8.21 -9.16 15.53
N GLY A 378 8.63 -8.36 16.51
CA GLY A 378 9.51 -7.20 16.29
C GLY A 378 8.75 -5.87 16.14
N GLU A 379 9.44 -4.87 15.58
CA GLU A 379 8.90 -3.52 15.37
C GLU A 379 8.07 -3.45 14.08
N TRP A 380 6.97 -2.69 14.12
CA TRP A 380 6.14 -2.43 12.95
C TRP A 380 6.80 -1.37 12.06
N THR A 381 7.67 -1.85 11.17
CA THR A 381 8.37 -1.02 10.18
C THR A 381 7.69 -1.14 8.81
N ARG A 382 8.03 -0.24 7.87
CA ARG A 382 7.55 -0.33 6.48
C ARG A 382 7.84 -1.69 5.85
N ALA A 383 9.06 -2.19 5.98
CA ALA A 383 9.45 -3.51 5.48
C ALA A 383 8.64 -4.65 6.11
N ALA A 384 8.30 -4.56 7.40
CA ALA A 384 7.46 -5.55 8.07
C ALA A 384 6.01 -5.50 7.55
N ALA A 385 5.48 -4.31 7.30
CA ALA A 385 4.16 -4.12 6.72
C ALA A 385 4.08 -4.63 5.28
N GLU A 386 5.09 -4.36 4.44
CA GLU A 386 5.19 -4.87 3.07
C GLU A 386 5.26 -6.41 3.04
N ALA A 387 6.09 -7.01 3.90
CA ALA A 387 6.17 -8.47 4.01
C ALA A 387 4.82 -9.07 4.43
N TRP A 388 4.17 -8.49 5.44
CA TRP A 388 2.85 -8.93 5.87
C TRP A 388 1.78 -8.78 4.78
N LEU A 389 1.79 -7.66 4.04
CA LEU A 389 0.84 -7.40 2.97
C LEU A 389 1.03 -8.40 1.81
N ASN A 390 2.27 -8.70 1.43
CA ASN A 390 2.58 -9.72 0.43
C ASN A 390 2.06 -11.09 0.85
N ASP A 391 2.29 -11.49 2.10
CA ASP A 391 1.78 -12.75 2.66
C ASP A 391 0.24 -12.76 2.68
N TRP A 392 -0.38 -11.65 3.06
CA TRP A 392 -1.84 -11.52 3.10
C TRP A 392 -2.42 -11.60 1.69
N ILE A 393 -1.89 -10.87 0.71
CA ILE A 393 -2.29 -10.92 -0.70
C ILE A 393 -2.17 -12.35 -1.22
N ALA A 394 -1.03 -13.01 -0.99
CA ALA A 394 -0.84 -14.40 -1.40
C ALA A 394 -1.90 -15.35 -0.81
N GLN A 395 -2.37 -15.08 0.41
CA GLN A 395 -3.39 -15.88 1.10
C GLN A 395 -4.85 -15.48 0.76
N SER A 396 -5.09 -14.22 0.41
CA SER A 396 -6.44 -13.64 0.29
C SER A 396 -6.92 -13.47 -1.15
N THR A 397 -6.01 -13.42 -2.12
CA THR A 397 -6.34 -13.11 -3.52
C THR A 397 -7.16 -14.22 -4.18
N ASP A 398 -6.95 -15.48 -3.80
CA ASP A 398 -7.72 -16.60 -4.32
C ASP A 398 -8.60 -17.25 -3.24
N SER A 399 -9.79 -16.67 -3.08
CA SER A 399 -10.86 -17.20 -2.24
C SER A 399 -11.87 -18.04 -3.02
N SER A 400 -11.50 -18.55 -4.21
CA SER A 400 -12.41 -19.31 -5.05
C SER A 400 -12.92 -20.56 -4.34
N TYR A 401 -14.24 -20.78 -4.35
CA TYR A 401 -14.86 -21.94 -3.72
C TYR A 401 -15.93 -22.57 -4.63
N LEU A 402 -16.14 -23.88 -4.43
CA LEU A 402 -17.28 -24.58 -5.00
C LEU A 402 -18.38 -24.72 -3.94
N ASN A 403 -19.54 -24.11 -4.17
CA ASN A 403 -20.73 -24.38 -3.37
C ASN A 403 -21.30 -25.75 -3.73
N MET A 404 -21.56 -26.57 -2.72
CA MET A 404 -22.08 -27.92 -2.90
C MET A 404 -23.30 -28.20 -2.04
N VAL A 405 -24.22 -28.98 -2.58
CA VAL A 405 -25.44 -29.45 -1.92
C VAL A 405 -25.56 -30.95 -2.17
N PRO A 406 -24.76 -31.77 -1.47
CA PRO A 406 -24.87 -33.22 -1.56
C PRO A 406 -26.21 -33.68 -0.95
N ILE A 407 -26.66 -34.87 -1.35
CA ILE A 407 -27.87 -35.51 -0.84
C ILE A 407 -27.58 -36.27 0.46
N ASP A 408 -26.38 -36.83 0.59
CA ASP A 408 -25.89 -37.57 1.77
C ASP A 408 -24.36 -37.47 1.92
N PHE A 409 -23.81 -38.17 2.91
CA PHE A 409 -22.37 -38.16 3.16
C PHE A 409 -21.57 -38.70 1.97
N ASP A 410 -22.04 -39.78 1.35
CA ASP A 410 -21.29 -40.51 0.32
C ASP A 410 -21.10 -39.66 -0.95
N GLU A 411 -22.04 -38.76 -1.26
CA GLU A 411 -21.95 -37.88 -2.43
C GLU A 411 -20.92 -36.74 -2.29
N HIS A 412 -20.36 -36.49 -1.10
CA HIS A 412 -19.40 -35.39 -0.91
C HIS A 412 -18.16 -35.52 -1.80
N SER A 413 -17.63 -36.73 -1.92
CA SER A 413 -16.42 -37.01 -2.70
C SER A 413 -16.66 -36.86 -4.21
N ASP A 414 -17.91 -36.94 -4.68
CA ASP A 414 -18.26 -36.75 -6.09
C ASP A 414 -18.05 -35.30 -6.55
N PHE A 415 -17.98 -34.34 -5.62
CA PHE A 415 -17.70 -32.93 -5.94
C PHE A 415 -16.20 -32.63 -6.13
N LEU A 416 -15.29 -33.53 -5.71
CA LEU A 416 -13.83 -33.33 -5.79
C LEU A 416 -13.34 -33.07 -7.22
N PRO A 417 -13.70 -33.86 -8.25
CA PRO A 417 -13.23 -33.62 -9.61
C PRO A 417 -13.67 -32.27 -10.16
N TYR A 418 -14.85 -31.78 -9.75
CA TYR A 418 -15.37 -30.49 -10.19
C TYR A 418 -14.63 -29.33 -9.53
N ALA A 419 -14.39 -29.41 -8.22
CA ALA A 419 -13.61 -28.40 -7.51
C ALA A 419 -12.19 -28.26 -8.08
N GLN A 420 -11.54 -29.39 -8.37
CA GLN A 420 -10.21 -29.39 -9.01
C GLN A 420 -10.25 -28.80 -10.43
N LYS A 421 -11.27 -29.11 -11.22
CA LYS A 421 -11.42 -28.58 -12.58
C LYS A 421 -11.62 -27.05 -12.60
N MET A 422 -12.22 -26.49 -11.55
CA MET A 422 -12.40 -25.05 -11.40
C MET A 422 -11.21 -24.35 -10.73
N ASP A 423 -10.18 -25.09 -10.32
CA ASP A 423 -9.10 -24.60 -9.44
C ASP A 423 -9.62 -23.91 -8.16
N ALA A 424 -10.73 -24.43 -7.61
CA ALA A 424 -11.25 -23.94 -6.33
C ALA A 424 -10.24 -24.20 -5.20
N LYS A 425 -10.24 -23.34 -4.19
CA LYS A 425 -9.43 -23.51 -2.96
C LYS A 425 -10.21 -24.12 -1.81
N ALA A 426 -11.54 -24.09 -1.86
CA ALA A 426 -12.37 -24.69 -0.84
C ALA A 426 -13.73 -25.19 -1.35
N PHE A 427 -14.35 -26.09 -0.58
CA PHE A 427 -15.79 -26.35 -0.65
C PHE A 427 -16.54 -25.43 0.28
N TYR A 428 -17.59 -24.81 -0.24
CA TYR A 428 -18.52 -24.02 0.55
C TYR A 428 -19.72 -24.85 0.95
N LEU A 429 -19.83 -25.11 2.24
CA LEU A 429 -20.87 -25.89 2.87
C LEU A 429 -21.97 -24.97 3.37
N TRP A 430 -23.14 -25.06 2.75
CA TRP A 430 -24.33 -24.35 3.24
C TRP A 430 -24.74 -24.87 4.62
N ASN A 431 -25.33 -24.03 5.45
CA ASN A 431 -25.80 -24.40 6.80
C ASN A 431 -26.85 -25.51 6.79
N LEU A 432 -27.65 -25.66 5.72
CA LEU A 432 -28.51 -26.84 5.58
C LEU A 432 -27.73 -28.15 5.39
N VAL A 433 -26.53 -28.10 4.81
CA VAL A 433 -25.68 -29.28 4.62
C VAL A 433 -25.02 -29.63 5.94
N TRP A 434 -24.17 -28.73 6.47
CA TRP A 434 -23.34 -29.03 7.65
C TRP A 434 -24.12 -29.06 8.98
N ARG A 435 -25.12 -28.17 9.14
CA ARG A 435 -25.93 -28.02 10.37
C ARG A 435 -27.35 -28.53 10.24
N GLY A 436 -27.90 -28.68 9.03
CA GLY A 436 -29.24 -29.23 8.82
C GLY A 436 -30.38 -28.22 8.96
N GLU A 437 -30.10 -26.98 9.35
CA GLU A 437 -31.10 -25.91 9.50
C GLU A 437 -30.59 -24.58 8.95
N TYR A 438 -31.43 -23.92 8.15
CA TYR A 438 -31.15 -22.59 7.63
C TYR A 438 -31.20 -21.57 8.77
N GLY A 439 -32.40 -21.25 9.27
CA GLY A 439 -32.57 -20.59 10.56
C GLY A 439 -32.63 -21.63 11.68
N LEU A 440 -31.92 -21.40 12.78
CA LEU A 440 -31.98 -22.29 13.93
C LEU A 440 -33.38 -22.32 14.52
N ASN A 441 -33.90 -23.52 14.72
CA ASN A 441 -35.17 -23.75 15.39
C ASN A 441 -35.04 -24.82 16.47
N TYR A 442 -34.47 -25.98 16.13
CA TYR A 442 -34.37 -27.10 17.08
C TYR A 442 -32.95 -27.44 17.50
N ARG A 443 -31.94 -27.01 16.73
CA ARG A 443 -30.54 -27.41 16.87
C ARG A 443 -29.69 -26.31 17.51
N GLN A 444 -28.58 -26.69 18.13
CA GLN A 444 -27.55 -25.74 18.57
C GLN A 444 -26.70 -25.19 17.42
N ASN A 445 -25.95 -24.12 17.70
CA ASN A 445 -25.04 -23.47 16.75
C ASN A 445 -23.89 -24.37 16.28
N ASP A 446 -23.48 -25.33 17.10
CA ASP A 446 -22.35 -26.24 16.90
C ASP A 446 -22.77 -27.68 16.55
N GLU A 447 -24.07 -27.94 16.40
CA GLU A 447 -24.58 -29.26 16.06
C GLU A 447 -24.35 -29.64 14.59
N ILE A 448 -23.85 -30.86 14.36
CA ILE A 448 -23.65 -31.43 13.03
C ILE A 448 -24.94 -32.11 12.55
N ASN A 449 -25.28 -31.94 11.27
CA ASN A 449 -26.47 -32.52 10.65
C ASN A 449 -26.41 -34.07 10.64
N PRO A 450 -27.20 -34.79 11.44
CA PRO A 450 -27.12 -36.25 11.52
C PRO A 450 -27.67 -36.95 10.27
N ASN A 451 -28.49 -36.27 9.47
CA ASN A 451 -28.99 -36.81 8.21
C ASN A 451 -27.92 -36.76 7.11
N MET A 452 -27.02 -35.76 7.19
CA MET A 452 -25.92 -35.59 6.24
C MET A 452 -24.65 -36.28 6.70
N TYR A 453 -24.42 -36.37 8.01
CA TYR A 453 -23.24 -36.97 8.65
C TYR A 453 -23.70 -37.96 9.73
N PRO A 454 -24.03 -39.21 9.37
CA PRO A 454 -24.54 -40.21 10.30
C PRO A 454 -23.62 -40.53 11.49
N ASN A 455 -22.30 -40.39 11.33
CA ASN A 455 -21.30 -40.52 12.40
C ASN A 455 -20.84 -39.16 12.96
N GLY A 456 -21.56 -38.07 12.64
CA GLY A 456 -21.32 -36.73 13.15
C GLY A 456 -19.95 -36.17 12.74
N LEU A 457 -19.19 -35.69 13.72
CA LEU A 457 -17.89 -35.04 13.50
C LEU A 457 -16.88 -35.94 12.80
N ALA A 458 -16.96 -37.26 13.01
CA ALA A 458 -16.05 -38.21 12.36
C ALA A 458 -16.15 -38.17 10.83
N ASP A 459 -17.38 -38.09 10.30
CA ASP A 459 -17.64 -37.99 8.86
C ASP A 459 -17.12 -36.65 8.31
N MET A 460 -17.40 -35.54 8.99
CA MET A 460 -16.87 -34.23 8.60
C MET A 460 -15.34 -34.18 8.60
N GLN A 461 -14.70 -34.81 9.59
CA GLN A 461 -13.24 -34.93 9.65
C GLN A 461 -12.69 -35.80 8.52
N ALA A 462 -13.37 -36.91 8.19
CA ALA A 462 -12.99 -37.77 7.08
C ALA A 462 -13.02 -37.02 5.75
N PHE A 463 -14.10 -36.30 5.47
CA PHE A 463 -14.20 -35.48 4.25
C PHE A 463 -13.18 -34.33 4.24
N LYS A 464 -12.96 -33.67 5.39
CA LYS A 464 -11.89 -32.65 5.52
C LYS A 464 -10.52 -33.23 5.15
N SER A 465 -10.20 -34.43 5.63
CA SER A 465 -8.93 -35.09 5.33
C SER A 465 -8.81 -35.45 3.85
N GLU A 466 -9.89 -35.90 3.22
CA GLU A 466 -9.91 -36.18 1.78
C GLU A 466 -9.71 -34.92 0.94
N ALA A 467 -10.46 -33.85 1.23
CA ALA A 467 -10.34 -32.55 0.58
C ALA A 467 -8.93 -31.96 0.74
N ALA A 468 -8.35 -32.03 1.95
CA ALA A 468 -6.98 -31.59 2.21
C ALA A 468 -5.95 -32.37 1.37
N GLY A 469 -6.17 -33.67 1.13
CA GLY A 469 -5.38 -34.48 0.21
C GLY A 469 -5.42 -34.02 -1.25
N LYS A 470 -6.34 -33.13 -1.61
CA LYS A 470 -6.48 -32.46 -2.91
C LYS A 470 -6.16 -30.97 -2.87
N ASN A 471 -5.55 -30.49 -1.79
CA ASN A 471 -5.27 -29.08 -1.54
C ASN A 471 -6.55 -28.20 -1.50
N LEU A 472 -7.67 -28.78 -1.03
CA LEU A 472 -8.95 -28.10 -0.85
C LEU A 472 -9.25 -27.92 0.64
N GLY A 473 -9.68 -26.72 1.03
CA GLY A 473 -10.23 -26.41 2.35
C GLY A 473 -11.74 -26.64 2.44
N LEU A 474 -12.28 -26.47 3.64
CA LEU A 474 -13.74 -26.40 3.88
C LEU A 474 -14.11 -25.03 4.43
N MET A 475 -15.15 -24.44 3.89
CA MET A 475 -15.76 -23.18 4.33
C MET A 475 -17.18 -23.46 4.77
N PHE A 476 -17.56 -22.94 5.94
CA PHE A 476 -18.88 -23.17 6.52
C PHE A 476 -19.70 -21.89 6.45
N HIS A 477 -20.87 -21.94 5.81
CA HIS A 477 -21.83 -20.85 5.88
C HIS A 477 -22.40 -20.78 7.30
N TYR A 478 -22.17 -19.67 7.99
CA TYR A 478 -22.73 -19.36 9.29
C TYR A 478 -23.50 -18.06 9.18
N LEU A 479 -24.81 -18.08 9.45
CA LEU A 479 -25.67 -16.88 9.36
C LEU A 479 -25.40 -15.94 10.55
N SER A 480 -25.63 -16.45 11.75
CA SER A 480 -25.47 -15.75 13.03
C SER A 480 -25.70 -16.73 14.18
N GLY A 481 -25.16 -16.42 15.37
CA GLY A 481 -25.26 -17.25 16.58
C GLY A 481 -26.58 -17.14 17.33
N ASN A 482 -27.68 -17.43 16.64
CA ASN A 482 -29.02 -17.29 17.21
C ASN A 482 -29.33 -18.49 18.12
N ILE A 483 -30.28 -18.32 19.04
CA ILE A 483 -30.89 -19.42 19.79
C ILE A 483 -32.23 -19.74 19.13
N GLY A 484 -32.46 -21.01 18.79
CA GLY A 484 -33.69 -21.43 18.12
C GLY A 484 -34.92 -21.35 19.02
N GLU A 485 -36.11 -21.09 18.45
CA GLU A 485 -37.35 -21.00 19.24
C GLU A 485 -37.73 -22.31 19.96
N ARG A 486 -37.21 -23.44 19.50
CA ARG A 486 -37.43 -24.79 20.06
C ARG A 486 -36.14 -25.45 20.49
N ASP A 487 -35.11 -24.63 20.72
CA ASP A 487 -33.84 -25.04 21.25
C ASP A 487 -34.04 -25.77 22.59
N LYS A 488 -33.57 -27.01 22.70
CA LYS A 488 -33.81 -27.85 23.87
C LYS A 488 -32.95 -27.50 25.08
N GLU A 489 -31.86 -26.76 24.87
CA GLU A 489 -30.95 -26.35 25.93
C GLU A 489 -31.43 -25.04 26.53
N PHE A 490 -31.83 -24.09 25.68
CA PHE A 490 -32.09 -22.72 26.09
C PHE A 490 -33.58 -22.35 26.14
N VAL A 491 -34.47 -22.93 25.34
CA VAL A 491 -35.85 -22.42 25.20
C VAL A 491 -36.93 -23.43 25.58
N ALA A 492 -36.84 -24.67 25.13
CA ALA A 492 -37.90 -25.68 25.24
C ALA A 492 -37.47 -26.87 26.12
N PRO A 493 -38.37 -27.40 26.97
CA PRO A 493 -39.74 -26.96 27.22
C PRO A 493 -39.84 -25.75 28.16
N THR A 494 -38.72 -25.29 28.72
CA THR A 494 -38.68 -24.15 29.64
C THR A 494 -37.42 -23.36 29.36
N ALA A 495 -37.54 -22.03 29.35
CA ALA A 495 -36.41 -21.15 29.12
C ALA A 495 -35.31 -21.37 30.19
N HIS A 496 -34.06 -21.49 29.74
CA HIS A 496 -32.92 -21.70 30.61
C HIS A 496 -32.65 -20.43 31.43
N PRO A 497 -32.32 -20.53 32.73
CA PRO A 497 -32.11 -19.37 33.60
C PRO A 497 -30.94 -18.46 33.17
N ASP A 498 -30.00 -18.99 32.38
CA ASP A 498 -28.85 -18.21 31.87
C ASP A 498 -29.18 -17.35 30.65
N LEU A 499 -30.38 -17.50 30.05
CA LEU A 499 -30.83 -16.55 29.05
C LEU A 499 -30.94 -15.16 29.66
N GLN A 500 -30.39 -14.15 28.99
CA GLN A 500 -30.47 -12.78 29.46
C GLN A 500 -31.94 -12.38 29.61
N SER A 501 -32.38 -12.26 30.86
CA SER A 501 -33.71 -11.79 31.20
C SER A 501 -33.65 -10.31 31.54
N TRP A 502 -34.58 -9.55 30.98
CA TRP A 502 -34.75 -8.14 31.35
C TRP A 502 -35.39 -7.99 32.75
N GLY A 503 -36.23 -8.94 33.16
CA GLY A 503 -36.81 -8.98 34.50
C GLY A 503 -37.99 -9.93 34.58
N THR A 504 -38.59 -10.02 35.76
CA THR A 504 -39.82 -10.77 36.00
C THR A 504 -41.03 -9.84 35.99
N VAL A 505 -42.14 -10.33 35.44
CA VAL A 505 -43.42 -9.63 35.41
C VAL A 505 -44.52 -10.57 35.88
N THR A 506 -45.56 -10.02 36.50
CA THR A 506 -46.72 -10.77 36.96
C THR A 506 -47.93 -10.43 36.09
N LEU A 507 -48.68 -11.45 35.64
CA LEU A 507 -49.96 -11.21 34.97
C LEU A 507 -50.94 -10.49 35.91
N SER A 508 -51.52 -9.39 35.44
CA SER A 508 -52.52 -8.62 36.21
C SER A 508 -53.83 -9.40 36.41
N GLY A 509 -54.07 -10.44 35.59
CA GLY A 509 -55.21 -11.35 35.71
C GLY A 509 -55.00 -12.64 34.90
N ALA A 510 -55.91 -13.61 35.07
CA ALA A 510 -55.87 -14.86 34.30
C ALA A 510 -56.06 -14.59 32.80
N ILE A 511 -55.37 -15.37 31.97
CA ILE A 511 -55.49 -15.36 30.50
C ILE A 511 -55.93 -16.74 30.01
N ASP A 512 -56.55 -16.81 28.84
CA ASP A 512 -56.89 -18.05 28.16
C ASP A 512 -56.14 -18.19 26.83
N ALA A 513 -56.29 -19.34 26.18
CA ALA A 513 -55.62 -19.66 24.93
C ALA A 513 -56.08 -18.82 23.71
N ALA A 514 -57.20 -18.08 23.83
CA ALA A 514 -57.72 -17.21 22.78
C ALA A 514 -57.33 -15.74 22.99
N ALA A 515 -56.70 -15.39 24.12
CA ALA A 515 -56.30 -14.03 24.43
C ALA A 515 -55.28 -13.49 23.40
N THR A 516 -55.66 -12.42 22.70
CA THR A 516 -54.77 -11.70 21.76
C THR A 516 -54.00 -10.56 22.42
N SER A 517 -54.27 -10.28 23.70
CA SER A 517 -53.56 -9.28 24.52
C SER A 517 -53.69 -9.61 26.01
N PHE A 518 -52.75 -9.14 26.82
CA PHE A 518 -52.75 -9.30 28.28
C PHE A 518 -52.00 -8.14 28.95
N VAL A 519 -52.26 -7.93 30.25
CA VAL A 519 -51.60 -6.89 31.05
C VAL A 519 -50.66 -7.55 32.04
N VAL A 520 -49.44 -7.03 32.12
CA VAL A 520 -48.43 -7.46 33.10
C VAL A 520 -48.04 -6.30 34.01
N VAL A 521 -47.64 -6.62 35.23
CA VAL A 521 -47.06 -5.69 36.21
C VAL A 521 -45.60 -6.09 36.42
N PRO A 522 -44.63 -5.25 36.08
CA PRO A 522 -43.22 -5.52 36.38
C PRO A 522 -42.97 -5.63 37.88
N ASP A 523 -42.09 -6.54 38.29
CA ASP A 523 -41.65 -6.62 39.68
C ASP A 523 -40.85 -5.37 40.07
N SER A 524 -40.78 -5.09 41.38
CA SER A 524 -40.07 -3.90 41.88
C SER A 524 -38.60 -3.91 41.46
N GLY A 525 -38.15 -2.82 40.84
CA GLY A 525 -36.76 -2.65 40.38
C GLY A 525 -36.48 -3.11 38.95
N VAL A 526 -37.48 -3.64 38.23
CA VAL A 526 -37.34 -3.98 36.80
C VAL A 526 -37.42 -2.70 35.95
N GLU A 527 -36.35 -2.34 35.23
CA GLU A 527 -36.24 -1.13 34.40
C GLU A 527 -36.45 -1.43 32.91
N LEU A 528 -37.61 -1.06 32.33
CA LEU A 528 -37.95 -1.31 30.90
C LEU A 528 -36.79 -1.03 29.93
N PRO A 529 -36.47 -1.93 28.97
CA PRO A 529 -35.45 -1.66 27.98
C PRO A 529 -35.95 -0.53 27.09
N VAL A 530 -35.24 0.59 27.09
CA VAL A 530 -35.48 1.73 26.22
C VAL A 530 -34.33 1.82 25.22
N ILE A 531 -34.63 2.04 23.93
CA ILE A 531 -33.59 2.32 22.94
C ILE A 531 -33.32 3.84 22.99
N GLY A 532 -32.46 4.26 23.91
CA GLY A 532 -32.07 5.66 24.10
C GLY A 532 -32.80 6.37 25.25
N SER A 533 -32.45 7.64 25.48
CA SER A 533 -32.87 8.38 26.67
C SER A 533 -34.36 8.73 26.73
N ASP A 534 -35.08 8.78 25.60
CA ASP A 534 -36.39 9.46 25.57
C ASP A 534 -37.47 8.80 24.67
N GLN A 535 -37.30 7.55 24.23
CA GLN A 535 -38.30 6.86 23.40
C GLN A 535 -38.69 5.51 24.02
N PRO A 536 -39.91 5.35 24.58
CA PRO A 536 -40.45 4.02 24.87
C PRO A 536 -40.56 3.21 23.58
N LEU A 537 -40.51 1.89 23.68
CA LEU A 537 -40.63 0.93 22.57
C LEU A 537 -42.06 0.99 21.95
N GLU A 538 -42.41 2.10 21.32
CA GLU A 538 -43.46 2.16 20.32
C GLU A 538 -42.84 1.69 18.99
N ALA A 539 -43.43 0.67 18.38
CA ALA A 539 -42.95 -0.05 17.20
C ALA A 539 -42.13 0.81 16.19
N PRO A 540 -40.93 0.38 15.73
CA PRO A 540 -40.17 1.20 14.79
C PRO A 540 -40.72 1.03 13.37
N PRO A 541 -40.98 2.11 12.60
CA PRO A 541 -41.28 2.03 11.17
C PRO A 541 -40.06 1.69 10.29
N VAL A 542 -38.90 1.34 10.86
CA VAL A 542 -37.69 1.03 10.08
C VAL A 542 -36.89 -0.11 10.72
N VAL A 543 -37.53 -1.25 10.98
CA VAL A 543 -36.80 -2.50 11.19
C VAL A 543 -36.89 -3.31 9.91
N SER A 544 -35.73 -3.75 9.43
CA SER A 544 -35.62 -4.62 8.25
C SER A 544 -36.49 -5.87 8.44
N SER A 545 -37.24 -6.27 7.42
CA SER A 545 -38.21 -7.37 7.43
C SER A 545 -37.61 -8.77 7.68
N VAL A 546 -36.31 -8.86 7.94
CA VAL A 546 -35.57 -10.09 8.26
C VAL A 546 -35.51 -10.40 9.76
N PHE A 547 -35.94 -9.48 10.63
CA PHE A 547 -36.05 -9.74 12.07
C PHE A 547 -37.51 -9.95 12.47
N ASP A 548 -37.85 -11.19 12.80
CA ASP A 548 -39.19 -11.56 13.25
C ASP A 548 -39.30 -11.36 14.77
N PHE A 549 -39.59 -10.13 15.20
CA PHE A 549 -39.90 -9.86 16.61
C PHE A 549 -41.41 -9.96 16.85
N LYS A 550 -41.83 -10.87 17.75
CA LYS A 550 -43.15 -10.82 18.38
C LYS A 550 -43.16 -9.69 19.41
N THR A 551 -43.41 -8.46 18.97
CA THR A 551 -43.53 -7.31 19.87
C THR A 551 -44.83 -7.38 20.66
N PHE A 552 -44.78 -6.99 21.94
CA PHE A 552 -45.97 -6.72 22.75
C PHE A 552 -45.87 -5.29 23.27
N ARG A 553 -46.95 -4.53 23.10
CA ARG A 553 -47.07 -3.16 23.61
C ARG A 553 -47.30 -3.24 25.11
N ILE A 554 -46.36 -2.73 25.90
CA ILE A 554 -46.58 -2.43 27.32
C ILE A 554 -47.10 -1.00 27.36
N GLY A 555 -48.38 -0.84 27.68
CA GLY A 555 -49.06 0.46 27.74
C GLY A 555 -48.82 1.20 29.04
#